data_AF-A0A084QH17-F1
#
_entry.id   AF-A0A084QH17-F1
#
_cell.length_a   1.000
_cell.length_b   1.000
_cell.length_c   1.000
_cell.angle_alpha   90.00
_cell.angle_beta   90.00
_cell.angle_gamma   90.00
#
_symmetry.space_group_name_H-M   'P 1'
#
loop_
_entity.id
_entity.type
_entity.pdbx_description
1 polymer ?
#
loop_
_entity_poly.entity_id
_entity_poly.type
_entity_poly.pdbx_seq_one_letter_code
_entity_poly.pdbx_strand_id
1 'polypeptide(L)'
;MAALDTSSFPLFSLVVDKVAQRIHAVSPLAVLFFVVLPLASILLSQGQKLFRKINIFAVNDIGHPEDDSRELPHYESLVPVIGHVWSLQRASAAYLHRFLIVSIVSKRLFDMEESTIKFIVEYDPRPQHRHEFYSALNARRLADDSFACMLRRLKSQPSVQQIPFAKWLFSLGVQLTAWAVWGAENPWDEDEEFMQSFTSHSGDVPARGILLEKLAMYHTQHRVESMLYVSDENWESNKDYFHVELLSALGLLVTPATLLVCLGWHLLADPPIFQAVVAEVRNVKTLGENPKDVDKALADGVDLRDTRNTCPKFAAAFYETLRLRMTGLPRIARHDFDFDVPWSSKLDDNEEGRGPANASVYYQHRPLKNTQVRKVKGFGVAGNLCPGRVFGFDVVMTNVTSVLRKYDIRRAGGAAFRPPTVLPALSIGFQRFAGVVLEEPGHGQS
;
A
#
# COMPACT_ATOMS: atom_id res chain seq x y z
N MET A 1 -51.73 83.26 -34.22
CA MET A 1 -50.33 82.80 -34.13
C MET A 1 -49.68 83.52 -32.96
N ALA A 2 -49.54 82.85 -31.83
CA ALA A 2 -48.76 83.29 -30.69
C ALA A 2 -47.81 82.13 -30.33
N ALA A 3 -46.50 82.39 -30.35
CA ALA A 3 -45.47 81.41 -30.03
C ALA A 3 -45.34 81.32 -28.50
N LEU A 4 -45.46 80.11 -27.96
CA LEU A 4 -45.18 79.80 -26.57
C LEU A 4 -43.70 79.45 -26.42
N ASP A 5 -43.05 80.20 -25.54
CA ASP A 5 -41.65 80.11 -25.13
C ASP A 5 -41.47 78.95 -24.14
N THR A 6 -40.69 77.93 -24.51
CA THR A 6 -40.38 76.75 -23.68
C THR A 6 -38.97 76.85 -23.07
N SER A 7 -38.68 77.93 -22.36
CA SER A 7 -37.40 78.18 -21.69
C SER A 7 -37.44 77.93 -20.16
N SER A 8 -38.27 76.99 -19.70
CA SER A 8 -38.28 76.54 -18.30
C SER A 8 -38.07 75.02 -18.26
N PHE A 9 -37.02 74.57 -17.55
CA PHE A 9 -36.73 73.22 -17.01
C PHE A 9 -35.30 72.67 -17.28
N PRO A 10 -34.21 73.40 -16.95
CA PRO A 10 -32.87 72.82 -16.90
C PRO A 10 -32.67 71.86 -15.72
N LEU A 11 -33.55 71.87 -14.70
CA LEU A 11 -33.42 71.01 -13.52
C LEU A 11 -33.86 69.56 -13.76
N PHE A 12 -34.73 69.29 -14.74
CA PHE A 12 -35.22 67.94 -15.01
C PHE A 12 -34.17 67.09 -15.76
N SER A 13 -33.41 67.69 -16.67
CA SER A 13 -32.32 67.01 -17.39
C SER A 13 -31.23 66.49 -16.46
N LEU A 14 -30.81 67.29 -15.47
CA LEU A 14 -29.73 66.91 -14.57
C LEU A 14 -30.10 65.75 -13.61
N VAL A 15 -31.39 65.65 -13.25
CA VAL A 15 -31.89 64.56 -12.39
C VAL A 15 -32.04 63.27 -13.18
N VAL A 16 -32.51 63.34 -14.43
CA VAL A 16 -32.66 62.16 -15.30
C VAL A 16 -31.31 61.53 -15.62
N ASP A 17 -30.26 62.32 -15.87
CA ASP A 17 -28.92 61.77 -16.17
C ASP A 17 -28.26 61.11 -14.95
N LYS A 18 -28.43 61.67 -13.74
CA LYS A 18 -27.92 61.04 -12.50
C LYS A 18 -28.68 59.77 -12.12
N VAL A 19 -29.98 59.71 -12.40
CA VAL A 19 -30.79 58.51 -12.18
C VAL A 19 -30.44 57.43 -13.21
N ALA A 20 -30.27 57.78 -14.49
CA ALA A 20 -29.83 56.86 -15.53
C ALA A 20 -28.44 56.26 -15.23
N GLN A 21 -27.48 57.07 -14.77
CA GLN A 21 -26.16 56.57 -14.36
C GLN A 21 -26.22 55.61 -13.16
N ARG A 22 -27.10 55.85 -12.19
CA ARG A 22 -27.27 54.94 -11.04
C ARG A 22 -27.97 53.65 -11.42
N ILE A 23 -28.93 53.69 -12.34
CA ILE A 23 -29.61 52.47 -12.85
C ILE A 23 -28.63 51.57 -13.61
N HIS A 24 -27.70 52.15 -14.38
CA HIS A 24 -26.66 51.37 -15.07
C HIS A 24 -25.64 50.72 -14.12
N ALA A 25 -25.36 51.32 -12.96
CA ALA A 25 -24.44 50.75 -11.97
C ALA A 25 -25.10 49.66 -11.08
N VAL A 26 -26.41 49.76 -10.82
CA VAL A 26 -27.13 48.79 -9.97
C VAL A 26 -27.50 47.51 -10.74
N SER A 27 -27.72 47.61 -12.05
CA SER A 27 -28.08 46.47 -12.91
C SER A 27 -27.09 45.28 -12.85
N PRO A 28 -25.76 45.45 -13.01
CA PRO A 28 -24.82 44.32 -12.96
C PRO A 28 -24.69 43.70 -11.56
N LEU A 29 -24.83 44.51 -10.49
CA LEU A 29 -24.84 44.03 -9.12
C LEU A 29 -26.10 43.21 -8.81
N ALA A 30 -27.25 43.64 -9.31
CA ALA A 30 -28.49 42.88 -9.19
C ALA A 30 -28.41 41.55 -9.97
N VAL A 31 -27.84 41.55 -11.18
CA VAL A 31 -27.64 40.30 -11.94
C VAL A 31 -26.68 39.36 -11.23
N LEU A 32 -25.59 39.86 -10.66
CA LEU A 32 -24.64 39.05 -9.90
C LEU A 32 -25.32 38.40 -8.67
N PHE A 33 -26.04 39.19 -7.88
CA PHE A 33 -26.64 38.69 -6.64
C PHE A 33 -27.89 37.83 -6.84
N PHE A 34 -28.76 38.19 -7.78
CA PHE A 34 -30.05 37.51 -7.95
C PHE A 34 -30.03 36.43 -9.02
N VAL A 35 -29.04 36.40 -9.91
CA VAL A 35 -28.95 35.38 -10.96
C VAL A 35 -27.71 34.52 -10.78
N VAL A 36 -26.52 35.11 -10.68
CA VAL A 36 -25.27 34.33 -10.68
C VAL A 36 -25.08 33.52 -9.40
N LEU A 37 -25.28 34.12 -8.23
CA LEU A 37 -25.10 33.41 -6.95
C LEU A 37 -26.09 32.24 -6.75
N PRO A 38 -27.40 32.38 -7.03
CA PRO A 38 -28.33 31.26 -6.94
C PRO A 38 -28.02 30.15 -7.95
N LEU A 39 -27.65 30.51 -9.19
CA LEU A 39 -27.27 29.52 -10.20
C LEU A 39 -26.01 28.76 -9.78
N ALA A 40 -25.01 29.45 -9.23
CA ALA A 40 -23.80 28.84 -8.69
C ALA A 40 -24.12 27.88 -7.53
N SER A 41 -25.02 28.26 -6.62
CA SER A 41 -25.47 27.39 -5.52
C SER A 41 -26.20 26.15 -6.02
N ILE A 42 -27.06 26.28 -7.04
CA ILE A 42 -27.77 25.15 -7.66
C ILE A 42 -26.76 24.22 -8.35
N LEU A 43 -25.80 24.77 -9.09
CA LEU A 43 -24.76 24.00 -9.76
C LEU A 43 -23.84 23.28 -8.76
N LEU A 44 -23.47 23.92 -7.63
CA LEU A 44 -22.73 23.25 -6.55
C LEU A 44 -23.53 22.10 -5.96
N SER A 45 -24.82 22.30 -5.67
CA SER A 45 -25.70 21.27 -5.09
C SER A 45 -25.87 20.08 -6.03
N GLN A 46 -26.09 20.34 -7.32
CA GLN A 46 -26.22 19.29 -8.34
C GLN A 46 -24.89 18.58 -8.58
N GLY A 47 -23.78 19.32 -8.57
CA GLY A 47 -22.42 18.76 -8.61
C GLY A 47 -22.19 17.77 -7.47
N GLN A 48 -22.51 18.15 -6.23
CA GLN A 48 -22.39 17.27 -5.05
C GLN A 48 -23.26 16.01 -5.16
N LYS A 49 -24.49 16.11 -5.68
CA LYS A 49 -25.36 14.94 -5.91
C LYS A 49 -24.81 14.02 -7.00
N LEU A 50 -24.27 14.58 -8.09
CA LEU A 50 -23.62 13.83 -9.15
C LEU A 50 -22.35 13.14 -8.65
N PHE A 51 -21.54 13.82 -7.83
CA PHE A 51 -20.36 13.25 -7.17
C PHE A 51 -20.70 12.07 -6.27
N ARG A 52 -21.80 12.13 -5.50
CA ARG A 52 -22.26 10.99 -4.70
C ARG A 52 -22.65 9.80 -5.58
N LYS A 53 -23.23 10.02 -6.77
CA LYS A 53 -23.55 8.95 -7.71
C LYS A 53 -22.30 8.39 -8.41
N ILE A 54 -21.36 9.21 -8.85
CA ILE A 54 -20.15 8.78 -9.55
C ILE A 54 -19.21 7.96 -8.63
N ASN A 55 -19.10 8.33 -7.34
CA ASN A 55 -18.33 7.54 -6.37
C ASN A 55 -18.89 6.13 -6.12
N ILE A 56 -20.17 5.89 -6.43
CA ILE A 56 -20.78 4.55 -6.35
C ILE A 56 -20.38 3.70 -7.56
N PHE A 57 -20.18 4.31 -8.74
CA PHE A 57 -19.79 3.60 -9.97
C PHE A 57 -18.28 3.36 -10.10
N ALA A 58 -17.44 4.34 -9.71
CA ALA A 58 -15.97 4.23 -9.84
C ALA A 58 -15.31 3.18 -8.91
N VAL A 59 -16.07 2.58 -7.98
CA VAL A 59 -15.57 1.60 -7.00
C VAL A 59 -16.01 0.17 -7.35
N ASN A 60 -16.83 -0.02 -8.40
CA ASN A 60 -17.28 -1.34 -8.84
C ASN A 60 -16.39 -1.96 -9.95
N ASP A 61 -15.47 -1.21 -10.55
CA ASP A 61 -14.60 -1.72 -11.62
C ASP A 61 -13.30 -2.35 -11.11
N ILE A 62 -13.44 -3.32 -10.22
CA ILE A 62 -12.38 -4.30 -9.94
C ILE A 62 -12.98 -5.68 -10.14
N GLY A 63 -12.89 -6.15 -11.39
CA GLY A 63 -12.90 -7.56 -11.73
C GLY A 63 -14.17 -8.07 -12.38
N HIS A 64 -14.30 -7.89 -13.70
CA HIS A 64 -14.84 -8.91 -14.61
C HIS A 64 -14.14 -8.75 -15.98
N PRO A 65 -13.46 -9.77 -16.50
CA PRO A 65 -12.97 -9.77 -17.87
C PRO A 65 -14.00 -10.50 -18.73
N GLU A 66 -15.03 -9.81 -19.21
CA GLU A 66 -15.74 -10.29 -20.39
C GLU A 66 -15.97 -9.14 -21.38
N ASP A 67 -15.67 -9.52 -22.61
CA ASP A 67 -15.69 -8.80 -23.87
C ASP A 67 -17.11 -8.31 -24.18
N ASP A 68 -17.32 -7.00 -24.23
CA ASP A 68 -18.45 -6.41 -24.94
C ASP A 68 -18.03 -5.08 -25.57
N SER A 69 -17.31 -5.21 -26.68
CA SER A 69 -16.96 -4.10 -27.56
C SER A 69 -18.12 -3.77 -28.50
N ARG A 70 -19.18 -3.12 -27.99
CA ARG A 70 -20.12 -2.34 -28.80
C ARG A 70 -20.94 -1.37 -27.95
N GLU A 71 -20.99 -0.12 -28.43
CA GLU A 71 -21.79 1.02 -27.96
C GLU A 71 -21.27 1.79 -26.73
N LEU A 72 -20.26 2.65 -26.96
CA LEU A 72 -20.03 3.81 -26.09
C LEU A 72 -20.87 4.99 -26.59
N PRO A 73 -21.68 5.65 -25.73
CA PRO A 73 -22.33 6.89 -26.08
C PRO A 73 -21.29 8.02 -26.13
N HIS A 74 -21.20 8.70 -27.27
CA HIS A 74 -20.46 9.95 -27.40
C HIS A 74 -21.10 11.01 -26.50
N TYR A 75 -20.36 11.45 -25.47
CA TYR A 75 -20.67 12.66 -24.71
C TYR A 75 -19.52 13.66 -24.89
N GLU A 76 -19.76 14.71 -25.68
CA GLU A 76 -18.99 15.94 -25.65
C GLU A 76 -19.26 16.63 -24.31
N SER A 77 -18.37 16.45 -23.34
CA SER A 77 -18.51 17.01 -22.00
C SER A 77 -17.15 17.52 -21.52
N LEU A 78 -17.16 18.58 -20.70
CA LEU A 78 -16.01 19.15 -19.99
C LEU A 78 -15.45 18.24 -18.87
N VAL A 79 -16.15 17.13 -18.58
CA VAL A 79 -15.79 16.14 -17.55
C VAL A 79 -14.42 15.48 -17.74
N PRO A 80 -13.95 15.14 -18.96
CA PRO A 80 -12.59 14.62 -19.18
C PRO A 80 -11.51 15.64 -18.81
N VAL A 81 -11.73 16.94 -19.04
CA VAL A 81 -10.75 18.00 -18.73
C VAL A 81 -10.63 18.19 -17.21
N ILE A 82 -11.74 18.23 -16.47
CA ILE A 82 -11.72 18.33 -15.00
C ILE A 82 -11.13 17.05 -14.38
N GLY A 83 -11.47 15.87 -14.92
CA GLY A 83 -10.86 14.60 -14.54
C GLY A 83 -9.35 14.58 -14.80
N HIS A 84 -8.89 15.20 -15.89
CA HIS A 84 -7.47 15.30 -16.24
C HIS A 84 -6.72 16.29 -15.33
N VAL A 85 -7.30 17.46 -15.04
CA VAL A 85 -6.72 18.48 -14.14
C VAL A 85 -6.66 17.98 -12.69
N TRP A 86 -7.65 17.23 -12.22
CA TRP A 86 -7.61 16.60 -10.89
C TRP A 86 -6.73 15.34 -10.84
N SER A 87 -6.62 14.59 -11.94
CA SER A 87 -5.61 13.55 -12.10
C SER A 87 -4.19 14.15 -11.99
N LEU A 88 -3.96 15.31 -12.62
CA LEU A 88 -2.73 16.09 -12.52
C LEU A 88 -2.45 16.58 -11.09
N GLN A 89 -3.45 17.10 -10.37
CA GLN A 89 -3.29 17.51 -8.96
C GLN A 89 -3.06 16.33 -7.99
N ARG A 90 -3.75 15.20 -8.18
CA ARG A 90 -3.50 13.98 -7.37
C ARG A 90 -2.15 13.35 -7.70
N ALA A 91 -1.74 13.37 -8.96
CA ALA A 91 -0.44 12.89 -9.39
C ALA A 91 0.69 13.80 -8.88
N SER A 92 0.54 15.13 -8.91
CA SER A 92 1.56 16.08 -8.46
C SER A 92 1.77 16.07 -6.94
N ALA A 93 0.69 15.89 -6.15
CA ALA A 93 0.81 15.76 -4.69
C ALA A 93 1.49 14.44 -4.27
N ALA A 94 1.23 13.33 -5.00
CA ALA A 94 1.88 12.04 -4.78
C ALA A 94 3.37 12.05 -5.20
N TYR A 95 3.68 12.74 -6.30
CA TYR A 95 5.05 12.98 -6.79
C TYR A 95 5.87 13.79 -5.76
N LEU A 96 5.23 14.83 -5.21
CA LEU A 96 5.78 15.68 -4.16
C LEU A 96 6.19 14.88 -2.89
N HIS A 97 5.28 14.01 -2.41
CA HIS A 97 5.46 13.27 -1.15
C HIS A 97 6.64 12.28 -1.21
N ARG A 98 6.87 11.67 -2.38
CA ARG A 98 8.08 10.89 -2.65
C ARG A 98 9.32 11.76 -2.55
N PHE A 99 9.31 13.00 -3.08
CA PHE A 99 10.43 13.93 -2.96
C PHE A 99 10.92 14.10 -1.53
N LEU A 100 10.07 14.39 -0.55
CA LEU A 100 10.61 14.73 0.78
C LEU A 100 11.02 13.51 1.62
N ILE A 101 10.24 12.42 1.59
CA ILE A 101 10.60 11.23 2.36
C ILE A 101 11.80 10.55 1.71
N VAL A 102 11.79 10.39 0.39
CA VAL A 102 12.95 9.84 -0.33
C VAL A 102 14.13 10.80 -0.16
N SER A 103 14.03 12.11 -0.39
CA SER A 103 15.20 13.00 -0.23
C SER A 103 15.77 13.02 1.20
N ILE A 104 14.93 13.02 2.24
CA ILE A 104 15.42 13.01 3.63
C ILE A 104 16.01 11.65 3.98
N VAL A 105 15.32 10.56 3.64
CA VAL A 105 15.79 9.19 3.92
C VAL A 105 17.01 8.87 3.08
N SER A 106 16.97 9.08 1.77
CA SER A 106 18.07 8.87 0.82
C SER A 106 19.30 9.70 1.19
N LYS A 107 19.16 11.00 1.48
CA LYS A 107 20.33 11.81 1.83
C LYS A 107 20.88 11.49 3.22
N ARG A 108 20.02 11.36 4.24
CA ARG A 108 20.51 11.17 5.62
C ARG A 108 20.85 9.73 5.97
N LEU A 109 20.13 8.77 5.40
CA LEU A 109 20.26 7.36 5.76
C LEU A 109 21.02 6.55 4.72
N PHE A 110 21.14 7.06 3.49
CA PHE A 110 21.85 6.38 2.41
C PHE A 110 22.91 7.25 1.76
N ASP A 111 23.18 8.47 2.22
CA ASP A 111 24.22 9.35 1.62
C ASP A 111 24.14 9.47 0.08
N MET A 112 22.93 9.36 -0.49
CA MET A 112 22.75 9.38 -1.95
C MET A 112 23.07 10.75 -2.53
N GLU A 113 23.60 10.78 -3.75
CA GLU A 113 23.90 12.03 -4.45
C GLU A 113 22.61 12.82 -4.77
N GLU A 114 22.71 14.15 -4.82
CA GLU A 114 21.56 15.02 -5.10
C GLU A 114 21.00 14.81 -6.51
N SER A 115 21.86 14.45 -7.47
CA SER A 115 21.50 14.02 -8.83
C SER A 115 20.58 12.80 -8.81
N THR A 116 20.94 11.76 -8.05
CA THR A 116 20.14 10.53 -7.92
C THR A 116 18.85 10.78 -7.16
N ILE A 117 18.90 11.56 -6.08
CA ILE A 117 17.68 11.96 -5.35
C ILE A 117 16.72 12.68 -6.31
N LYS A 118 17.23 13.62 -7.10
CA LYS A 118 16.45 14.32 -8.12
C LYS A 118 15.89 13.34 -9.16
N PHE A 119 16.70 12.42 -9.67
CA PHE A 119 16.26 11.40 -10.62
C PHE A 119 15.13 10.51 -10.06
N ILE A 120 15.27 9.95 -8.86
CA ILE A 120 14.25 9.08 -8.25
C ILE A 120 12.93 9.83 -8.08
N VAL A 121 13.02 11.11 -7.77
CA VAL A 121 11.82 11.93 -7.60
C VAL A 121 11.20 12.26 -8.93
N GLU A 122 12.03 12.58 -9.92
CA GLU A 122 11.55 12.94 -11.24
C GLU A 122 10.99 11.74 -12.01
N TYR A 123 11.42 10.54 -11.63
CA TYR A 123 10.95 9.30 -12.19
C TYR A 123 9.49 9.00 -11.79
N ASP A 124 8.65 8.70 -12.78
CA ASP A 124 7.33 8.13 -12.55
C ASP A 124 7.41 6.59 -12.54
N PRO A 125 7.37 5.92 -11.39
CA PRO A 125 7.46 4.48 -11.34
C PRO A 125 6.13 3.77 -11.65
N ARG A 126 5.03 4.50 -11.91
CA ARG A 126 3.73 3.87 -12.14
C ARG A 126 3.71 2.90 -13.33
N PRO A 127 4.34 3.20 -14.49
CA PRO A 127 4.40 2.24 -15.60
C PRO A 127 5.13 0.95 -15.21
N GLN A 128 6.31 1.07 -14.59
CA GLN A 128 7.09 -0.08 -14.12
C GLN A 128 6.32 -0.88 -13.07
N HIS A 129 5.78 -0.21 -12.05
CA HIS A 129 4.93 -0.87 -11.05
C HIS A 129 3.73 -1.58 -11.67
N ARG A 130 3.12 -0.97 -12.70
CA ARG A 130 2.00 -1.58 -13.41
C ARG A 130 2.46 -2.86 -14.10
N HIS A 131 3.61 -2.82 -14.75
CA HIS A 131 4.20 -3.95 -15.43
C HIS A 131 4.57 -5.05 -14.42
N GLU A 132 5.44 -4.75 -13.45
CA GLU A 132 6.05 -5.73 -12.55
C GLU A 132 5.09 -6.30 -11.48
N PHE A 133 4.32 -5.44 -10.80
CA PHE A 133 3.61 -5.84 -9.57
C PHE A 133 2.09 -5.89 -9.71
N TYR A 134 1.54 -5.38 -10.82
CA TYR A 134 0.10 -5.22 -11.02
C TYR A 134 -0.44 -6.01 -12.19
N SER A 135 0.37 -6.29 -13.22
CA SER A 135 -0.11 -7.12 -14.31
C SER A 135 -0.44 -8.50 -13.71
N ALA A 136 -1.63 -9.01 -14.01
CA ALA A 136 -2.09 -10.28 -13.45
C ALA A 136 -1.11 -11.42 -13.79
N LEU A 137 -0.45 -11.33 -14.95
CA LEU A 137 0.58 -12.26 -15.39
C LEU A 137 1.84 -12.16 -14.53
N ASN A 138 2.42 -10.97 -14.32
CA ASN A 138 3.67 -10.85 -13.57
C ASN A 138 3.46 -11.06 -12.06
N ALA A 139 2.38 -10.53 -11.49
CA ALA A 139 2.05 -10.80 -10.09
C ALA A 139 1.89 -12.32 -9.84
N ARG A 140 1.30 -13.03 -10.80
CA ARG A 140 1.18 -14.49 -10.75
C ARG A 140 2.54 -15.19 -10.90
N ARG A 141 3.37 -14.79 -11.86
CA ARG A 141 4.74 -15.31 -12.01
C ARG A 141 5.52 -15.18 -10.70
N LEU A 142 5.52 -13.98 -10.10
CA LEU A 142 6.22 -13.72 -8.84
C LEU A 142 5.69 -14.61 -7.69
N ALA A 143 4.38 -14.82 -7.62
CA ALA A 143 3.79 -15.73 -6.64
C ALA A 143 4.19 -17.19 -6.88
N ASP A 144 4.20 -17.64 -8.14
CA ASP A 144 4.62 -18.99 -8.55
C ASP A 144 6.11 -19.22 -8.23
N ASP A 145 6.97 -18.25 -8.48
CA ASP A 145 8.41 -18.30 -8.16
C ASP A 145 8.66 -18.37 -6.65
N SER A 146 7.97 -17.51 -5.88
CA SER A 146 7.98 -17.56 -4.41
C SER A 146 7.53 -18.94 -3.91
N PHE A 147 6.49 -19.52 -4.51
CA PHE A 147 5.96 -20.82 -4.13
C PHE A 147 6.93 -21.97 -4.45
N ALA A 148 7.55 -21.96 -5.64
CA ALA A 148 8.55 -22.94 -6.03
C ALA A 148 9.73 -22.93 -5.05
N CYS A 149 10.21 -21.75 -4.66
CA CYS A 149 11.24 -21.61 -3.65
C CYS A 149 10.78 -22.18 -2.29
N MET A 150 9.54 -21.90 -1.87
CA MET A 150 8.96 -22.42 -0.62
C MET A 150 8.94 -23.95 -0.61
N LEU A 151 8.43 -24.58 -1.68
CA LEU A 151 8.37 -26.04 -1.78
C LEU A 151 9.75 -26.67 -1.67
N ARG A 152 10.75 -26.11 -2.36
CA ARG A 152 12.14 -26.57 -2.29
C ARG A 152 12.70 -26.46 -0.87
N ARG A 153 12.50 -25.31 -0.21
CA ARG A 153 12.92 -25.11 1.18
C ARG A 153 12.24 -26.10 2.11
N LEU A 154 10.91 -26.23 2.10
CA LEU A 154 10.17 -27.17 2.95
C LEU A 154 10.53 -28.64 2.71
N LYS A 155 10.92 -29.02 1.49
CA LYS A 155 11.40 -30.38 1.19
C LYS A 155 12.76 -30.68 1.85
N SER A 156 13.62 -29.68 1.99
CA SER A 156 14.93 -29.81 2.63
C SER A 156 14.88 -29.80 4.17
N GLN A 157 13.75 -29.40 4.75
CA GLN A 157 13.61 -29.26 6.20
C GLN A 157 13.31 -30.62 6.87
N PRO A 158 13.80 -30.84 8.09
CA PRO A 158 13.49 -32.04 8.86
C PRO A 158 11.99 -32.13 9.16
N SER A 159 11.52 -33.35 9.45
CA SER A 159 10.13 -33.62 9.83
C SER A 159 9.76 -33.03 11.19
N VAL A 160 10.72 -32.93 12.11
CA VAL A 160 10.59 -32.33 13.43
C VAL A 160 11.81 -31.47 13.71
N GLN A 161 11.59 -30.24 14.19
CA GLN A 161 12.66 -29.34 14.59
C GLN A 161 12.19 -28.35 15.65
N GLN A 162 13.13 -27.89 16.47
CA GLN A 162 12.94 -26.80 17.41
C GLN A 162 13.76 -25.60 16.92
N ILE A 163 13.08 -24.49 16.63
CA ILE A 163 13.68 -23.31 16.01
C ILE A 163 13.11 -22.03 16.64
N PRO A 164 13.84 -20.90 16.57
CA PRO A 164 13.28 -19.58 16.85
C PRO A 164 12.25 -19.22 15.76
N PHE A 165 10.99 -19.65 15.94
CA PHE A 165 9.95 -19.65 14.91
C PHE A 165 9.80 -18.29 14.19
N ALA A 166 9.80 -17.17 14.91
CA ALA A 166 9.66 -15.87 14.29
C ALA A 166 10.86 -15.46 13.43
N LYS A 167 12.09 -15.72 13.90
CA LYS A 167 13.32 -15.46 13.12
C LYS A 167 13.34 -16.33 11.86
N TRP A 168 13.01 -17.63 12.02
CA TRP A 168 12.92 -18.55 10.89
C TRP A 168 11.87 -18.11 9.87
N LEU A 169 10.67 -17.75 10.33
CA LEU A 169 9.58 -17.32 9.45
C LEU A 169 9.90 -15.98 8.77
N PHE A 170 10.58 -15.06 9.46
CA PHE A 170 11.07 -13.81 8.86
C PHE A 170 12.09 -14.09 7.75
N SER A 171 13.12 -14.89 8.04
CA SER A 171 14.14 -15.26 7.05
C SER A 171 13.53 -15.95 5.84
N LEU A 172 12.59 -16.86 6.08
CA LEU A 172 11.82 -17.52 5.03
C LEU A 172 11.05 -16.50 4.18
N GLY A 173 10.33 -15.56 4.81
CA GLY A 173 9.62 -14.50 4.08
C GLY A 173 10.55 -13.64 3.20
N VAL A 174 11.73 -13.27 3.70
CA VAL A 174 12.75 -12.52 2.95
C VAL A 174 13.24 -13.33 1.76
N GLN A 175 13.70 -14.56 1.98
CA GLN A 175 14.27 -15.43 0.95
C GLN A 175 13.30 -15.70 -0.20
N LEU A 176 12.03 -15.97 0.14
CA LEU A 176 11.01 -16.28 -0.86
C LEU A 176 10.64 -15.07 -1.72
N THR A 177 10.56 -13.90 -1.07
CA THR A 177 10.32 -12.64 -1.78
C THR A 177 11.53 -12.27 -2.63
N ALA A 178 12.75 -12.49 -2.11
CA ALA A 178 13.98 -12.25 -2.83
C ALA A 178 14.09 -13.15 -4.06
N TRP A 179 13.78 -14.43 -3.91
CA TRP A 179 13.74 -15.39 -5.02
C TRP A 179 12.79 -14.96 -6.13
N ALA A 180 11.59 -14.51 -5.76
CA ALA A 180 10.61 -14.07 -6.75
C ALA A 180 11.07 -12.81 -7.49
N VAL A 181 11.72 -11.87 -6.80
CA VAL A 181 12.02 -10.53 -7.33
C VAL A 181 13.43 -10.42 -7.94
N TRP A 182 14.42 -11.17 -7.46
CA TRP A 182 15.80 -11.17 -7.96
C TRP A 182 16.19 -12.50 -8.61
N GLY A 183 15.32 -13.51 -8.58
CA GLY A 183 15.60 -14.83 -9.13
C GLY A 183 16.31 -15.75 -8.13
N ALA A 184 16.67 -16.94 -8.64
CA ALA A 184 17.28 -18.00 -7.84
C ALA A 184 18.62 -17.60 -7.20
N GLU A 185 19.42 -16.86 -7.96
CA GLU A 185 20.74 -16.39 -7.58
C GLU A 185 20.60 -14.98 -6.99
N ASN A 186 20.48 -14.90 -5.66
CA ASN A 186 20.36 -13.63 -4.96
C ASN A 186 21.08 -13.67 -3.59
N PRO A 187 21.59 -12.52 -3.09
CA PRO A 187 22.40 -12.50 -1.87
C PRO A 187 21.60 -12.80 -0.60
N TRP A 188 20.27 -12.65 -0.62
CA TRP A 188 19.43 -12.97 0.53
C TRP A 188 19.19 -14.47 0.71
N ASP A 189 19.37 -15.27 -0.35
CA ASP A 189 19.18 -16.73 -0.34
C ASP A 189 20.49 -17.51 -0.26
N GLU A 190 21.54 -17.04 -0.95
CA GLU A 190 22.80 -17.76 -1.12
C GLU A 190 23.91 -17.34 -0.14
N ASP A 191 23.89 -16.10 0.34
CA ASP A 191 24.89 -15.58 1.27
C ASP A 191 24.30 -15.45 2.68
N GLU A 192 24.56 -16.47 3.52
CA GLU A 192 24.08 -16.52 4.91
C GLU A 192 24.62 -15.34 5.73
N GLU A 193 25.83 -14.88 5.47
CA GLU A 193 26.46 -13.78 6.20
C GLU A 193 25.82 -12.45 5.82
N PHE A 194 25.54 -12.24 4.53
CA PHE A 194 24.78 -11.09 4.03
C PHE A 194 23.37 -11.09 4.62
N MET A 195 22.66 -12.22 4.57
CA MET A 195 21.31 -12.34 5.11
C MET A 195 21.28 -12.09 6.62
N GLN A 196 22.24 -12.62 7.38
CA GLN A 196 22.38 -12.33 8.81
C GLN A 196 22.65 -10.84 9.05
N SER A 197 23.50 -10.21 8.24
CA SER A 197 23.79 -8.78 8.31
C SER A 197 22.54 -7.95 8.00
N PHE A 198 21.79 -8.30 6.97
CA PHE A 198 20.58 -7.62 6.51
C PHE A 198 19.47 -7.69 7.56
N THR A 199 19.25 -8.88 8.13
CA THR A 199 18.24 -9.09 9.18
C THR A 199 18.61 -8.39 10.49
N SER A 200 19.88 -8.41 10.88
CA SER A 200 20.33 -7.83 12.16
C SER A 200 20.44 -6.30 12.09
N HIS A 201 20.78 -5.74 10.93
CA HIS A 201 21.17 -4.33 10.82
C HIS A 201 20.35 -3.49 9.84
N SER A 202 19.26 -4.01 9.28
CA SER A 202 18.36 -3.26 8.37
C SER A 202 17.89 -1.90 8.92
N GLY A 203 17.90 -1.70 10.25
CA GLY A 203 17.57 -0.44 10.90
C GLY A 203 18.76 0.45 11.26
N ASP A 204 19.98 -0.07 11.27
CA ASP A 204 21.18 0.63 11.75
C ASP A 204 21.88 1.35 10.60
N VAL A 205 22.51 2.51 10.85
CA VAL A 205 23.14 3.34 9.82
C VAL A 205 24.59 2.90 9.53
N PRO A 206 25.46 2.66 10.52
CA PRO A 206 26.85 2.24 10.29
C PRO A 206 26.98 0.90 9.58
N ALA A 207 26.12 -0.07 9.89
CA ALA A 207 26.14 -1.39 9.26
C ALA A 207 25.70 -1.40 7.78
N ARG A 208 25.18 -0.29 7.25
CA ARG A 208 24.77 -0.18 5.84
C ARG A 208 25.94 -0.18 4.90
N GLY A 209 27.07 0.43 5.28
CA GLY A 209 28.28 0.42 4.44
C GLY A 209 28.72 -1.01 4.11
N ILE A 210 28.69 -1.88 5.12
CA ILE A 210 29.02 -3.31 4.99
C ILE A 210 28.00 -4.02 4.07
N LEU A 211 26.70 -3.73 4.22
CA LEU A 211 25.68 -4.30 3.34
C LEU A 211 25.86 -3.87 1.88
N LEU A 212 26.18 -2.59 1.65
CA LEU A 212 26.38 -2.07 0.30
C LEU A 212 27.62 -2.67 -0.36
N GLU A 213 28.72 -2.79 0.39
CA GLU A 213 29.95 -3.43 -0.08
C GLU A 213 29.70 -4.90 -0.47
N LYS A 214 29.05 -5.67 0.41
CA LYS A 214 28.72 -7.07 0.14
C LYS A 214 27.76 -7.23 -1.04
N LEU A 215 26.74 -6.36 -1.15
CA LEU A 215 25.81 -6.37 -2.27
C LEU A 215 26.55 -6.10 -3.60
N ALA A 216 27.44 -5.10 -3.62
CA ALA A 216 28.25 -4.78 -4.79
C ALA A 216 29.19 -5.94 -5.18
N MET A 217 29.85 -6.56 -4.19
CA MET A 217 30.68 -7.74 -4.42
C MET A 217 29.88 -8.90 -5.01
N TYR A 218 28.69 -9.18 -4.48
CA TYR A 218 27.83 -10.25 -4.97
C TYR A 218 27.41 -10.01 -6.42
N HIS A 219 26.95 -8.80 -6.76
CA HIS A 219 26.57 -8.45 -8.14
C HIS A 219 27.75 -8.56 -9.12
N THR A 220 28.95 -8.15 -8.70
CA THR A 220 30.17 -8.25 -9.52
C THR A 220 30.52 -9.71 -9.83
N GLN A 221 30.32 -10.61 -8.87
CA GLN A 221 30.63 -12.04 -9.02
C GLN A 221 29.61 -12.79 -9.88
N HIS A 222 28.32 -12.47 -9.74
CA HIS A 222 27.24 -13.26 -10.33
C HIS A 222 26.61 -12.61 -11.57
N ARG A 223 26.99 -11.36 -11.92
CA ARG A 223 26.40 -10.58 -13.02
C ARG A 223 24.87 -10.63 -13.02
N VAL A 224 24.28 -10.44 -11.84
CA VAL A 224 22.84 -10.49 -11.64
C VAL A 224 22.18 -9.36 -12.42
N GLU A 225 21.30 -9.69 -13.35
CA GLU A 225 20.37 -8.72 -13.92
C GLU A 225 19.35 -8.36 -12.83
N SER A 226 19.52 -7.20 -12.19
CA SER A 226 18.54 -6.75 -11.21
C SER A 226 17.23 -6.43 -11.90
N MET A 227 16.14 -6.94 -11.34
CA MET A 227 14.79 -6.66 -11.82
C MET A 227 14.32 -5.24 -11.43
N LEU A 228 15.10 -4.50 -10.63
CA LEU A 228 14.64 -3.30 -9.95
C LEU A 228 15.18 -1.97 -10.47
N TYR A 229 14.22 -1.18 -10.94
CA TYR A 229 14.13 0.28 -10.93
C TYR A 229 15.05 1.11 -11.82
N VAL A 230 16.27 0.66 -12.13
CA VAL A 230 17.10 1.30 -13.15
C VAL A 230 17.92 0.19 -13.78
N SER A 231 17.59 -0.18 -15.01
CA SER A 231 18.54 -0.89 -15.87
C SER A 231 19.65 0.10 -16.21
N ASP A 232 20.51 0.38 -15.23
CA ASP A 232 21.68 1.20 -15.43
C ASP A 232 22.72 0.31 -16.10
N GLU A 233 22.92 0.50 -17.40
CA GLU A 233 23.96 -0.22 -18.16
C GLU A 233 25.36 -0.02 -17.54
N ASN A 234 25.54 1.03 -16.72
CA ASN A 234 26.78 1.35 -16.02
C ASN A 234 26.66 1.19 -14.49
N TRP A 235 25.78 0.30 -14.01
CA TRP A 235 25.53 0.09 -12.57
C TRP A 235 26.82 -0.15 -11.77
N GLU A 236 27.82 -0.82 -12.35
CA GLU A 236 29.12 -1.08 -11.71
C GLU A 236 29.84 0.22 -11.28
N SER A 237 29.62 1.31 -12.01
CA SER A 237 30.22 2.63 -11.74
C SER A 237 29.30 3.57 -10.96
N ASN A 238 28.01 3.23 -10.85
CA ASN A 238 27.01 4.05 -10.19
C ASN A 238 26.97 3.73 -8.70
N LYS A 239 27.54 4.63 -7.89
CA LYS A 239 27.58 4.47 -6.43
C LYS A 239 26.18 4.38 -5.81
N ASP A 240 25.20 5.07 -6.37
CA ASP A 240 23.85 5.11 -5.81
C ASP A 240 22.99 3.91 -6.22
N TYR A 241 23.41 3.13 -7.21
CA TYR A 241 22.69 1.95 -7.67
C TYR A 241 22.42 0.97 -6.51
N PHE A 242 23.45 0.58 -5.76
CA PHE A 242 23.30 -0.35 -4.64
C PHE A 242 22.50 0.24 -3.47
N HIS A 243 22.51 1.57 -3.32
CA HIS A 243 21.71 2.24 -2.32
C HIS A 243 20.22 2.19 -2.67
N VAL A 244 19.87 2.36 -3.95
CA VAL A 244 18.50 2.24 -4.45
C VAL A 244 18.02 0.79 -4.36
N GLU A 245 18.89 -0.16 -4.71
CA GLU A 245 18.58 -1.58 -4.60
C GLU A 245 18.34 -2.01 -3.15
N LEU A 246 19.23 -1.62 -2.23
CA LEU A 246 19.07 -1.89 -0.79
C LEU A 246 17.82 -1.22 -0.23
N LEU A 247 17.54 0.04 -0.59
CA LEU A 247 16.31 0.75 -0.19
C LEU A 247 15.06 0.00 -0.67
N SER A 248 15.09 -0.51 -1.89
CA SER A 248 13.97 -1.25 -2.45
C SER A 248 13.80 -2.62 -1.81
N ALA A 249 14.90 -3.31 -1.51
CA ALA A 249 14.92 -4.56 -0.75
C ALA A 249 14.33 -4.38 0.66
N LEU A 250 14.61 -3.27 1.34
CA LEU A 250 13.96 -2.98 2.63
C LEU A 250 12.43 -2.84 2.48
N GLY A 251 11.96 -2.18 1.41
CA GLY A 251 10.53 -2.06 1.14
C GLY A 251 9.86 -3.39 0.79
N LEU A 252 10.48 -4.16 -0.11
CA LEU A 252 9.92 -5.38 -0.69
C LEU A 252 10.10 -6.60 0.20
N LEU A 253 11.20 -6.74 0.94
CA LEU A 253 11.51 -7.95 1.71
C LEU A 253 11.02 -7.84 3.15
N VAL A 254 11.37 -6.75 3.85
CA VAL A 254 11.11 -6.61 5.30
C VAL A 254 9.61 -6.51 5.59
N THR A 255 8.86 -5.80 4.74
CA THR A 255 7.42 -5.58 4.92
C THR A 255 6.60 -6.89 4.90
N PRO A 256 6.64 -7.72 3.83
CA PRO A 256 5.91 -9.00 3.82
C PRO A 256 6.47 -10.00 4.82
N ALA A 257 7.79 -10.03 5.07
CA ALA A 257 8.37 -10.91 6.10
C ALA A 257 7.85 -10.55 7.50
N THR A 258 7.77 -9.25 7.83
CA THR A 258 7.20 -8.79 9.10
C THR A 258 5.72 -9.14 9.20
N LEU A 259 4.95 -8.92 8.12
CA LEU A 259 3.53 -9.29 8.08
C LEU A 259 3.33 -10.80 8.26
N LEU A 260 4.18 -11.62 7.65
CA LEU A 260 4.17 -13.08 7.79
C LEU A 260 4.35 -13.50 9.26
N VAL A 261 5.33 -12.89 9.95
CA VAL A 261 5.56 -13.11 11.38
C VAL A 261 4.38 -12.63 12.22
N CYS A 262 3.85 -11.43 11.96
CA CYS A 262 2.68 -10.89 12.66
C CYS A 262 1.50 -11.87 12.59
N LEU A 263 1.21 -12.34 11.38
CA LEU A 263 0.08 -13.22 11.08
C LEU A 263 0.27 -14.58 11.75
N GLY A 264 1.43 -15.21 11.57
CA GLY A 264 1.74 -16.49 12.22
C GLY A 264 1.63 -16.40 13.74
N TRP A 265 2.14 -15.32 14.34
CA TRP A 265 2.09 -15.12 15.78
C TRP A 265 0.66 -14.92 16.30
N HIS A 266 -0.14 -14.06 15.64
CA HIS A 266 -1.53 -13.83 16.03
C HIS A 266 -2.38 -15.09 15.91
N LEU A 267 -2.18 -15.88 14.86
CA LEU A 267 -2.81 -17.18 14.73
C LEU A 267 -2.45 -18.08 15.92
N LEU A 268 -1.16 -18.26 16.20
CA LEU A 268 -0.70 -19.16 17.27
C LEU A 268 -1.15 -18.71 18.68
N ALA A 269 -1.25 -17.40 18.92
CA ALA A 269 -1.73 -16.83 20.17
C ALA A 269 -3.25 -17.02 20.39
N ASP A 270 -4.00 -17.42 19.36
CA ASP A 270 -5.45 -17.61 19.39
C ASP A 270 -5.81 -19.03 18.89
N PRO A 271 -5.79 -20.05 19.78
CA PRO A 271 -5.99 -21.44 19.36
C PRO A 271 -7.30 -21.71 18.61
N PRO A 272 -8.47 -21.16 18.99
CA PRO A 272 -9.70 -21.30 18.20
C PRO A 272 -9.55 -20.83 16.75
N ILE A 273 -8.94 -19.65 16.52
CA ILE A 273 -8.73 -19.13 15.16
C ILE A 273 -7.69 -19.98 14.43
N PHE A 274 -6.58 -20.33 15.08
CA PHE A 274 -5.55 -21.19 14.51
C PHE A 274 -6.13 -22.48 13.96
N GLN A 275 -6.92 -23.19 14.77
CA GLN A 275 -7.52 -24.46 14.36
C GLN A 275 -8.50 -24.27 13.20
N ALA A 276 -9.28 -23.20 13.20
CA ALA A 276 -10.21 -22.91 12.12
C ALA A 276 -9.48 -22.59 10.80
N VAL A 277 -8.36 -21.86 10.85
CA VAL A 277 -7.51 -21.55 9.69
C VAL A 277 -6.79 -22.79 9.18
N VAL A 278 -6.21 -23.59 10.08
CA VAL A 278 -5.55 -24.86 9.72
C VAL A 278 -6.54 -25.80 9.05
N ALA A 279 -7.78 -25.89 9.53
CA ALA A 279 -8.82 -26.68 8.89
C ALA A 279 -9.16 -26.19 7.48
N GLU A 280 -9.32 -24.88 7.26
CA GLU A 280 -9.53 -24.33 5.90
C GLU A 280 -8.36 -24.68 4.99
N VAL A 281 -7.15 -24.36 5.42
CA VAL A 281 -5.91 -24.51 4.66
C VAL A 281 -5.63 -25.98 4.27
N ARG A 282 -5.86 -26.93 5.19
CA ARG A 282 -5.64 -28.36 4.93
C ARG A 282 -6.72 -28.99 4.05
N ASN A 283 -7.89 -28.37 3.96
CA ASN A 283 -8.98 -28.80 3.08
C ASN A 283 -8.89 -28.21 1.66
N VAL A 284 -7.96 -27.28 1.39
CA VAL A 284 -7.77 -26.74 0.03
C VAL A 284 -7.24 -27.82 -0.90
N LYS A 285 -7.89 -27.95 -2.06
CA LYS A 285 -7.52 -28.87 -3.14
C LYS A 285 -6.08 -28.65 -3.61
N THR A 286 -5.38 -29.74 -3.91
CA THR A 286 -4.05 -29.68 -4.53
C THR A 286 -4.17 -29.45 -6.04
N LEU A 287 -3.16 -28.82 -6.63
CA LEU A 287 -3.06 -28.56 -8.07
C LEU A 287 -3.14 -29.87 -8.89
N GLY A 288 -2.70 -30.99 -8.31
CA GLY A 288 -2.75 -32.32 -8.93
C GLY A 288 -4.14 -32.92 -9.19
N GLU A 289 -5.23 -32.30 -8.72
CA GLU A 289 -6.59 -32.76 -9.07
C GLU A 289 -6.97 -32.47 -10.53
N ASN A 290 -6.22 -31.61 -11.24
CA ASN A 290 -6.39 -31.35 -12.68
C ASN A 290 -5.06 -31.55 -13.43
N PRO A 291 -4.73 -32.79 -13.84
CA PRO A 291 -3.37 -33.17 -14.26
C PRO A 291 -2.92 -32.63 -15.63
N LYS A 292 -3.73 -31.82 -16.33
CA LYS A 292 -3.44 -31.43 -17.72
C LYS A 292 -2.55 -30.19 -17.87
N ASP A 293 -2.44 -29.34 -16.85
CA ASP A 293 -1.80 -28.01 -16.98
C ASP A 293 -0.78 -27.68 -15.86
N VAL A 294 -0.42 -28.65 -15.01
CA VAL A 294 0.45 -28.39 -13.85
C VAL A 294 1.81 -29.05 -14.06
N ASP A 295 2.86 -28.24 -13.97
CA ASP A 295 4.23 -28.72 -13.92
C ASP A 295 4.36 -29.79 -12.81
N LYS A 296 5.02 -30.93 -13.09
CA LYS A 296 5.14 -32.03 -12.12
C LYS A 296 5.77 -31.56 -10.80
N ALA A 297 6.58 -30.51 -10.83
CA ALA A 297 7.16 -29.88 -9.63
C ALA A 297 6.10 -29.23 -8.71
N LEU A 298 4.97 -28.78 -9.26
CA LEU A 298 3.84 -28.15 -8.58
C LEU A 298 2.66 -29.11 -8.32
N ALA A 299 2.74 -30.38 -8.72
CA ALA A 299 1.61 -31.34 -8.58
C ALA A 299 1.19 -31.58 -7.11
N ASP A 300 2.16 -31.56 -6.19
CA ASP A 300 1.92 -31.59 -4.73
C ASP A 300 1.54 -30.21 -4.16
N GLY A 301 1.61 -29.18 -5.00
CA GLY A 301 1.33 -27.81 -4.64
C GLY A 301 -0.15 -27.55 -4.45
N VAL A 302 -0.46 -26.53 -3.69
CA VAL A 302 -1.84 -26.12 -3.42
C VAL A 302 -2.23 -25.08 -4.45
N ASP A 303 -3.47 -25.13 -4.93
CA ASP A 303 -3.97 -24.04 -5.76
C ASP A 303 -4.24 -22.82 -4.88
N LEU A 304 -3.20 -22.02 -4.66
CA LEU A 304 -3.26 -20.84 -3.80
C LEU A 304 -3.78 -19.61 -4.55
N ARG A 305 -4.04 -19.76 -5.86
CA ARG A 305 -4.55 -18.70 -6.75
C ARG A 305 -5.90 -18.16 -6.29
N ASP A 306 -6.62 -18.95 -5.48
CA ASP A 306 -7.92 -18.56 -4.91
C ASP A 306 -7.98 -18.65 -3.37
N THR A 307 -6.84 -18.63 -2.68
CA THR A 307 -6.78 -18.73 -1.19
C THR A 307 -7.71 -17.74 -0.50
N ARG A 308 -7.89 -16.55 -1.09
CA ARG A 308 -8.79 -15.52 -0.56
C ARG A 308 -10.25 -16.00 -0.47
N ASN A 309 -10.71 -16.77 -1.46
CA ASN A 309 -12.09 -17.23 -1.52
C ASN A 309 -12.24 -18.63 -0.92
N THR A 310 -11.21 -19.47 -0.99
CA THR A 310 -11.22 -20.84 -0.42
C THR A 310 -10.93 -20.87 1.08
N CYS A 311 -10.18 -19.89 1.62
CA CYS A 311 -9.85 -19.76 3.04
C CYS A 311 -10.30 -18.40 3.61
N PRO A 312 -11.62 -18.14 3.72
CA PRO A 312 -12.14 -16.85 4.14
C PRO A 312 -11.77 -16.46 5.57
N LYS A 313 -11.61 -17.40 6.51
CA LYS A 313 -11.12 -17.07 7.87
C LYS A 313 -9.64 -16.74 7.84
N PHE A 314 -8.87 -17.41 7.01
CA PHE A 314 -7.46 -17.08 6.85
C PHE A 314 -7.26 -15.68 6.24
N ALA A 315 -8.03 -15.34 5.20
CA ALA A 315 -8.06 -13.99 4.64
C ALA A 315 -8.50 -12.95 5.68
N ALA A 316 -9.50 -13.27 6.51
CA ALA A 316 -9.94 -12.39 7.60
C ALA A 316 -8.81 -12.14 8.62
N ALA A 317 -8.09 -13.19 9.03
CA ALA A 317 -6.94 -13.11 9.92
C ALA A 317 -5.83 -12.23 9.36
N PHE A 318 -5.56 -12.33 8.05
CA PHE A 318 -4.61 -11.48 7.36
C PHE A 318 -4.98 -9.99 7.44
N TYR A 319 -6.23 -9.64 7.11
CA TYR A 319 -6.68 -8.24 7.15
C TYR A 319 -6.77 -7.69 8.59
N GLU A 320 -7.11 -8.53 9.56
CA GLU A 320 -7.10 -8.13 10.96
C GLU A 320 -5.67 -7.88 11.47
N THR A 321 -4.72 -8.70 11.03
CA THR A 321 -3.30 -8.47 11.29
C THR A 321 -2.84 -7.13 10.73
N LEU A 322 -3.23 -6.80 9.49
CA LEU A 322 -2.94 -5.48 8.90
C LEU A 322 -3.58 -4.35 9.71
N ARG A 323 -4.84 -4.49 10.13
CA ARG A 323 -5.54 -3.48 10.93
C ARG A 323 -4.82 -3.18 12.24
N LEU A 324 -4.30 -4.21 12.90
CA LEU A 324 -3.66 -4.09 14.21
C LEU A 324 -2.21 -3.66 14.15
N ARG A 325 -1.48 -4.05 13.10
CA ARG A 325 0.00 -3.97 13.08
C ARG A 325 0.55 -3.02 12.03
N MET A 326 -0.23 -2.65 11.03
CA MET A 326 0.21 -1.63 10.09
C MET A 326 0.22 -0.26 10.79
N THR A 327 1.37 0.38 10.72
CA THR A 327 1.59 1.75 11.17
C THR A 327 1.25 2.73 10.05
N GLY A 328 0.86 3.95 10.42
CA GLY A 328 0.55 5.00 9.45
C GLY A 328 1.78 5.43 8.66
N LEU A 329 1.58 5.77 7.38
CA LEU A 329 2.59 6.46 6.59
C LEU A 329 2.46 7.96 6.81
N PRO A 330 3.49 8.66 7.31
CA PRO A 330 3.41 10.11 7.50
C PRO A 330 3.17 10.83 6.17
N ARG A 331 2.48 11.98 6.25
CA ARG A 331 2.25 12.91 5.14
C ARG A 331 2.77 14.28 5.56
N ILE A 332 3.34 14.99 4.61
CA ILE A 332 3.88 16.33 4.82
C ILE A 332 3.02 17.30 4.04
N ALA A 333 2.43 18.27 4.74
CA ALA A 333 1.72 19.37 4.12
C ALA A 333 2.70 20.30 3.40
N ARG A 334 2.34 20.71 2.18
CA ARG A 334 3.23 21.49 1.30
C ARG A 334 2.78 22.93 1.11
N HIS A 335 1.49 23.14 1.25
CA HIS A 335 0.84 24.43 1.23
C HIS A 335 -0.07 24.46 2.43
N ASP A 336 -0.43 25.67 2.85
CA ASP A 336 -1.51 25.84 3.80
C ASP A 336 -2.75 25.16 3.25
N PHE A 337 -3.41 24.41 4.12
CA PHE A 337 -4.62 23.68 3.80
C PHE A 337 -5.53 23.77 5.01
N ASP A 338 -6.80 24.04 4.74
CA ASP A 338 -7.81 23.96 5.76
C ASP A 338 -8.17 22.48 5.96
N PHE A 339 -8.15 22.04 7.21
CA PHE A 339 -8.69 20.74 7.58
C PHE A 339 -10.06 20.97 8.20
N ASP A 340 -11.08 20.32 7.67
CA ASP A 340 -12.34 20.18 8.41
C ASP A 340 -12.01 19.33 9.63
N VAL A 341 -11.79 19.99 10.76
CA VAL A 341 -11.61 19.38 12.08
C VAL A 341 -13.03 19.17 12.61
N PRO A 342 -13.64 17.97 12.49
CA PRO A 342 -15.06 17.73 12.83
C PRO A 342 -15.40 17.96 14.32
N TRP A 343 -14.41 18.27 15.14
CA TRP A 343 -14.49 18.52 16.58
C TRP A 343 -14.95 19.95 16.91
N SER A 344 -15.05 20.85 15.92
CA SER A 344 -15.53 22.23 16.12
C SER A 344 -17.06 22.36 16.05
N SER A 345 -17.76 21.41 15.44
CA SER A 345 -19.17 21.16 15.72
C SER A 345 -19.23 20.37 17.03
N LYS A 346 -20.02 20.86 18.01
CA LYS A 346 -20.29 20.15 19.26
C LYS A 346 -20.36 18.65 19.00
N LEU A 347 -19.54 17.88 19.72
CA LEU A 347 -19.71 16.43 19.81
C LEU A 347 -21.21 16.17 20.03
N ASP A 348 -21.90 15.69 19.01
CA ASP A 348 -23.17 15.03 19.25
C ASP A 348 -22.79 13.85 20.14
N ASP A 349 -23.31 13.83 21.37
CA ASP A 349 -23.07 12.83 22.42
C ASP A 349 -23.46 11.38 22.01
N ASN A 350 -23.70 11.13 20.71
CA ASN A 350 -24.05 9.86 20.10
C ASN A 350 -22.93 9.24 19.22
N GLU A 351 -21.75 9.87 19.07
CA GLU A 351 -20.62 9.28 18.31
C GLU A 351 -19.60 8.48 19.16
N GLU A 352 -19.88 8.24 20.44
CA GLU A 352 -19.09 7.33 21.30
C GLU A 352 -19.16 5.84 20.86
N GLY A 353 -19.90 5.51 19.80
CA GLY A 353 -20.21 4.14 19.39
C GLY A 353 -19.61 3.63 18.07
N ARG A 354 -18.74 4.36 17.35
CA ARG A 354 -18.25 3.92 16.01
C ARG A 354 -16.89 3.23 15.97
N GLY A 355 -16.13 3.27 17.06
CA GLY A 355 -15.08 2.27 17.29
C GLY A 355 -15.69 1.13 18.10
N PRO A 356 -15.61 -0.14 17.70
CA PRO A 356 -15.99 -1.20 18.61
C PRO A 356 -15.14 -1.05 19.89
N ALA A 357 -15.76 -1.18 21.06
CA ALA A 357 -15.13 -1.08 22.39
C ALA A 357 -13.89 -1.98 22.61
N ASN A 358 -13.52 -2.77 21.60
CA ASN A 358 -12.44 -3.74 21.54
C ASN A 358 -11.44 -3.45 20.39
N ALA A 359 -11.18 -2.17 20.06
CA ALA A 359 -10.29 -1.81 18.93
C ALA A 359 -8.87 -2.42 19.02
N SER A 360 -8.41 -2.75 20.22
CA SER A 360 -7.14 -3.43 20.51
C SER A 360 -7.20 -4.97 20.49
N VAL A 361 -8.40 -5.55 20.44
CA VAL A 361 -8.60 -7.01 20.47
C VAL A 361 -8.65 -7.54 19.04
N TYR A 362 -7.97 -8.65 18.81
CA TYR A 362 -8.02 -9.40 17.55
C TYR A 362 -9.46 -9.89 17.32
N TYR A 363 -10.15 -9.34 16.33
CA TYR A 363 -11.56 -9.64 16.10
C TYR A 363 -11.75 -11.10 15.69
N GLN A 364 -12.53 -11.83 16.49
CA GLN A 364 -12.75 -13.25 16.29
C GLN A 364 -14.12 -13.52 15.62
N HIS A 365 -14.15 -14.52 14.72
CA HIS A 365 -15.32 -15.34 14.33
C HIS A 365 -16.27 -14.89 13.21
N ARG A 366 -16.08 -13.75 12.52
CA ARG A 366 -16.95 -13.40 11.37
C ARG A 366 -16.18 -13.26 10.06
N PRO A 367 -16.67 -13.85 8.94
CA PRO A 367 -16.15 -13.53 7.62
C PRO A 367 -16.18 -12.02 7.41
N LEU A 368 -15.04 -11.43 7.03
CA LEU A 368 -15.02 -10.01 6.71
C LEU A 368 -15.85 -9.78 5.44
N LYS A 369 -16.87 -8.92 5.55
CA LYS A 369 -17.55 -8.41 4.36
C LYS A 369 -16.54 -7.60 3.54
N ASN A 370 -16.67 -7.59 2.21
CA ASN A 370 -15.83 -6.76 1.33
C ASN A 370 -15.80 -5.28 1.76
N THR A 371 -16.90 -4.77 2.32
CA THR A 371 -16.99 -3.41 2.87
C THR A 371 -16.12 -3.19 4.12
N GLN A 372 -15.88 -4.23 4.92
CA GLN A 372 -14.97 -4.18 6.08
C GLN A 372 -13.51 -4.27 5.64
N VAL A 373 -13.20 -5.14 4.67
CA VAL A 373 -11.86 -5.24 4.07
C VAL A 373 -11.43 -3.88 3.48
N ARG A 374 -12.34 -3.19 2.77
CA ARG A 374 -12.08 -1.85 2.20
C ARG A 374 -11.77 -0.77 3.24
N LYS A 375 -12.14 -0.97 4.52
CA LYS A 375 -11.80 -0.04 5.61
C LYS A 375 -10.38 -0.26 6.13
N VAL A 376 -9.78 -1.42 5.88
CA VAL A 376 -8.39 -1.71 6.25
C VAL A 376 -7.46 -1.03 5.25
N LYS A 377 -6.86 0.09 5.68
CA LYS A 377 -5.95 0.89 4.86
C LYS A 377 -4.49 0.42 4.98
N GLY A 378 -4.27 -0.87 5.24
CA GLY A 378 -2.95 -1.45 5.48
C GLY A 378 -1.97 -1.15 4.34
N PHE A 379 -2.43 -1.29 3.09
CA PHE A 379 -1.61 -0.99 1.91
C PHE A 379 -1.65 0.47 1.47
N GLY A 380 -2.16 1.39 2.28
CA GLY A 380 -2.39 2.78 1.89
C GLY A 380 -3.71 2.99 1.14
N VAL A 381 -3.89 4.21 0.62
CA VAL A 381 -5.12 4.64 -0.07
C VAL A 381 -4.79 5.53 -1.28
N ALA A 382 -5.62 5.43 -2.32
CA ALA A 382 -5.58 6.28 -3.52
C ALA A 382 -4.16 6.40 -4.11
N GLY A 383 -3.65 7.62 -4.30
CA GLY A 383 -2.33 7.89 -4.88
C GLY A 383 -1.13 7.35 -4.11
N ASN A 384 -1.34 6.75 -2.94
CA ASN A 384 -0.29 6.11 -2.11
C ASN A 384 -0.57 4.63 -1.85
N LEU A 385 -1.35 3.99 -2.72
CA LEU A 385 -1.59 2.56 -2.63
C LEU A 385 -0.29 1.80 -2.96
N CYS A 386 0.10 0.86 -2.07
CA CYS A 386 1.28 0.05 -2.25
C CYS A 386 1.19 -0.74 -3.57
N PRO A 387 2.20 -0.60 -4.46
CA PRO A 387 2.21 -1.28 -5.75
C PRO A 387 2.34 -2.79 -5.58
N GLY A 388 3.16 -3.24 -4.63
CA GLY A 388 3.36 -4.66 -4.32
C GLY A 388 2.28 -5.29 -3.44
N ARG A 389 1.09 -4.69 -3.26
CA ARG A 389 0.08 -5.24 -2.33
C ARG A 389 -0.50 -6.59 -2.75
N VAL A 390 -0.62 -6.82 -4.07
CA VAL A 390 -1.17 -8.07 -4.60
C VAL A 390 -0.15 -9.17 -4.39
N PHE A 391 1.06 -8.97 -4.92
CA PHE A 391 2.20 -9.83 -4.68
C PHE A 391 2.46 -10.09 -3.18
N GLY A 392 2.52 -9.05 -2.35
CA GLY A 392 2.75 -9.20 -0.91
C GLY A 392 1.62 -9.94 -0.17
N PHE A 393 0.37 -9.81 -0.63
CA PHE A 393 -0.72 -10.64 -0.14
C PHE A 393 -0.50 -12.11 -0.53
N ASP A 394 -0.24 -12.38 -1.81
CA ASP A 394 -0.08 -13.73 -2.34
C ASP A 394 1.11 -14.45 -1.70
N VAL A 395 2.26 -13.79 -1.55
CA VAL A 395 3.44 -14.32 -0.85
C VAL A 395 3.09 -14.70 0.59
N VAL A 396 2.49 -13.80 1.36
CA VAL A 396 2.18 -14.09 2.78
C VAL A 396 1.18 -15.23 2.90
N MET A 397 0.08 -15.17 2.14
CA MET A 397 -0.97 -16.19 2.18
C MET A 397 -0.42 -17.56 1.77
N THR A 398 0.38 -17.59 0.71
CA THR A 398 1.00 -18.80 0.21
C THR A 398 1.94 -19.41 1.24
N ASN A 399 2.77 -18.58 1.85
CA ASN A 399 3.81 -19.03 2.77
C ASN A 399 3.23 -19.60 4.05
N VAL A 400 2.30 -18.91 4.70
CA VAL A 400 1.63 -19.45 5.90
C VAL A 400 0.88 -20.73 5.54
N THR A 401 0.17 -20.75 4.42
CA THR A 401 -0.56 -21.93 3.98
C THR A 401 0.35 -23.15 3.85
N SER A 402 1.48 -23.02 3.15
CA SER A 402 2.44 -24.12 2.96
C SER A 402 3.01 -24.61 4.30
N VAL A 403 3.35 -23.70 5.22
CA VAL A 403 3.84 -24.05 6.55
C VAL A 403 2.77 -24.80 7.36
N LEU A 404 1.53 -24.31 7.40
CA LEU A 404 0.43 -24.91 8.18
C LEU A 404 -0.03 -26.27 7.64
N ARG A 405 0.15 -26.52 6.35
CA ARG A 405 -0.08 -27.85 5.75
C ARG A 405 1.02 -28.83 6.08
N LYS A 406 2.27 -28.38 6.09
CA LYS A 406 3.43 -29.24 6.28
C LYS A 406 3.69 -29.59 7.74
N TYR A 407 3.45 -28.64 8.65
CA TYR A 407 3.86 -28.76 10.05
C TYR A 407 2.70 -28.54 11.02
N ASP A 408 2.73 -29.29 12.12
CA ASP A 408 2.04 -28.93 13.35
C ASP A 408 2.97 -28.03 14.18
N ILE A 409 2.53 -26.82 14.48
CA ILE A 409 3.34 -25.85 15.22
C ILE A 409 2.94 -25.88 16.70
N ARG A 410 3.93 -26.07 17.57
CA ARG A 410 3.75 -26.06 19.03
C ARG A 410 4.91 -25.33 19.69
N ARG A 411 4.66 -24.69 20.84
CA ARG A 411 5.72 -24.08 21.64
C ARG A 411 6.53 -25.19 22.32
N ALA A 412 7.85 -24.99 22.42
CA ALA A 412 8.71 -25.89 23.19
C ALA A 412 8.19 -26.01 24.64
N GLY A 413 8.12 -27.23 25.16
CA GLY A 413 7.56 -27.52 26.49
C GLY A 413 6.03 -27.46 26.59
N GLY A 414 5.30 -27.29 25.48
CA GLY A 414 3.83 -27.38 25.46
C GLY A 414 3.09 -26.18 26.04
N ALA A 415 3.80 -25.10 26.40
CA ALA A 415 3.18 -23.88 26.90
C ALA A 415 2.33 -23.18 25.81
N ALA A 416 1.31 -22.43 26.23
CA ALA A 416 0.54 -21.60 25.30
C ALA A 416 1.41 -20.50 24.67
N PHE A 417 1.13 -20.16 23.41
CA PHE A 417 1.67 -18.95 22.81
C PHE A 417 1.07 -17.72 23.48
N ARG A 418 1.87 -16.66 23.63
CA ARG A 418 1.43 -15.38 24.19
C ARG A 418 1.28 -14.37 23.06
N PRO A 419 0.40 -13.37 23.18
CA PRO A 419 0.38 -12.24 22.23
C PRO A 419 1.75 -11.58 22.14
N PRO A 420 2.14 -11.05 20.97
CA PRO A 420 3.47 -10.48 20.79
C PRO A 420 3.56 -9.12 21.50
N THR A 421 4.69 -8.88 22.19
CA THR A 421 4.99 -7.59 22.81
C THR A 421 5.44 -6.61 21.75
N VAL A 422 4.69 -5.52 21.59
CA VAL A 422 5.04 -4.43 20.66
C VAL A 422 6.14 -3.58 21.28
N LEU A 423 7.18 -3.28 20.50
CA LEU A 423 8.22 -2.35 20.92
C LEU A 423 7.70 -0.91 20.79
N PRO A 424 8.00 -0.02 21.76
CA PRO A 424 7.49 1.37 21.76
C PRO A 424 8.09 2.26 20.66
N ALA A 425 8.95 1.74 19.79
CA ALA A 425 9.60 2.50 18.73
C ALA A 425 8.65 2.80 17.57
N LEU A 426 8.61 4.07 17.15
CA LEU A 426 7.96 4.46 15.90
C LEU A 426 8.56 3.65 14.76
N SER A 427 7.72 2.84 14.11
CA SER A 427 8.11 2.02 12.97
C SER A 427 7.39 2.52 11.74
N ILE A 428 8.02 2.43 10.58
CA ILE A 428 7.41 2.76 9.28
C ILE A 428 6.94 1.44 8.66
N GLY A 429 5.70 1.39 8.19
CA GLY A 429 5.10 0.16 7.66
C GLY A 429 4.52 -0.69 8.78
N PHE A 430 5.31 -1.48 9.49
CA PHE A 430 4.82 -2.39 10.54
C PHE A 430 5.39 -2.11 11.92
N GLN A 431 4.58 -2.33 12.96
CA GLN A 431 5.07 -2.38 14.34
C GLN A 431 6.14 -3.46 14.49
N ARG A 432 7.24 -3.12 15.18
CA ARG A 432 8.26 -4.10 15.58
C ARG A 432 7.83 -4.84 16.84
N PHE A 433 8.23 -6.10 16.95
CA PHE A 433 8.00 -6.93 18.14
C PHE A 433 9.30 -7.34 18.83
N ALA A 434 9.22 -7.48 20.15
CA ALA A 434 10.27 -8.08 20.94
C ALA A 434 10.51 -9.53 20.48
N GLY A 435 11.77 -9.91 20.27
CA GLY A 435 12.16 -11.26 19.84
C GLY A 435 11.98 -11.57 18.34
N VAL A 436 11.51 -10.61 17.54
CA VAL A 436 11.53 -10.70 16.05
C VAL A 436 12.73 -9.93 15.51
N VAL A 437 13.04 -8.79 16.09
CA VAL A 437 14.34 -8.13 15.95
C VAL A 437 15.27 -8.76 16.98
N LEU A 438 16.43 -9.24 16.53
CA LEU A 438 17.50 -9.64 17.45
C LEU A 438 17.81 -8.42 18.32
N GLU A 439 17.45 -8.48 19.60
CA GLU A 439 17.98 -7.51 20.56
C GLU A 439 19.50 -7.48 20.40
N GLU A 440 20.09 -6.28 20.39
CA GLU A 440 21.53 -6.17 20.49
C GLU A 440 21.96 -6.99 21.73
N PRO A 441 23.02 -7.82 21.62
CA PRO A 441 23.58 -8.49 22.77
C PRO A 441 24.29 -7.44 23.62
N GLY A 442 23.52 -6.70 24.42
CA GLY A 442 24.09 -5.55 25.09
C GLY A 442 23.05 -4.63 25.68
N HIS A 443 22.16 -5.14 26.53
CA HIS A 443 21.76 -4.49 27.79
C HIS A 443 20.95 -5.52 28.58
N GLY A 444 21.66 -6.46 29.22
CA GLY A 444 21.07 -7.21 30.30
C GLY A 444 20.77 -6.27 31.47
N GLN A 445 19.62 -6.48 32.11
CA GLN A 445 19.51 -6.42 33.56
C GLN A 445 18.30 -7.24 34.05
N SER A 446 18.66 -8.23 34.90
CA SER A 446 17.89 -9.03 35.87
C SER A 446 16.65 -9.81 35.41
#